data_AF-A0A3N9MTH4-F1
#
_entry.id   AF-A0A3N9MTH4-F1
#
_cell.length_a   1.000
_cell.length_b   1.000
_cell.length_c   1.000
_cell.angle_alpha   90.00
_cell.angle_beta   90.00
_cell.angle_gamma   90.00
#
_symmetry.space_group_name_H-M   'P 1'
#
loop_
_entity.id
_entity.type
_entity.pdbx_description
1 polymer ?
#
loop_
_entity_poly.entity_id
_entity_poly.type
_entity_poly.pdbx_seq_one_letter_code
_entity_poly.pdbx_strand_id
1 'polypeptide(L)'
;MEEFKPHVPSESTLTDFSARALLVGAVFGILFGSANAYLGLRVGLTISTAIPLAVISVALFRSFEKIWGKATILEANIAQTTGSASSSLASGIIFTIPALFMWGFEPGLF
;
A
#
# COMPACT_ATOMS: atom_id res chain seq x y z
N MET A 1 -19.40 33.30 18.30
CA MET A 1 -18.96 32.04 17.67
C MET A 1 -17.93 32.43 16.64
N GLU A 2 -16.69 31.96 16.78
CA GLU A 2 -15.69 32.17 15.72
C GLU A 2 -16.16 31.45 14.45
N GLU A 3 -16.02 32.13 13.32
CA GLU A 3 -16.40 31.61 12.02
C GLU A 3 -15.45 30.47 11.65
N PHE A 4 -15.97 29.24 11.52
CA PHE A 4 -15.18 28.06 11.19
C PHE A 4 -14.59 28.22 9.78
N LYS A 5 -13.29 28.48 9.70
CA LYS A 5 -12.55 28.55 8.43
C LYS A 5 -11.94 27.17 8.12
N PRO A 6 -12.44 26.45 7.09
CA PRO A 6 -11.90 25.14 6.74
C PRO A 6 -10.44 25.26 6.28
N HIS A 7 -9.59 24.29 6.62
CA HIS A 7 -8.21 24.21 6.12
C HIS A 7 -8.13 23.98 4.61
N VAL A 8 -9.19 23.44 4.00
CA VAL A 8 -9.33 23.23 2.56
C VAL A 8 -10.58 24.00 2.09
N PRO A 9 -10.43 25.13 1.37
CA PRO A 9 -11.56 25.89 0.84
C PRO A 9 -12.34 25.10 -0.21
N SER A 10 -13.66 25.29 -0.28
CA SER A 10 -14.55 24.65 -1.27
C SER A 10 -14.18 24.98 -2.73
N GLU A 11 -13.48 26.09 -2.94
CA GLU A 11 -13.02 26.56 -4.26
C GLU A 11 -11.67 25.95 -4.66
N SER A 12 -11.01 25.20 -3.77
CA SER A 12 -9.71 24.61 -4.07
C SER A 12 -9.85 23.42 -5.04
N THR A 13 -9.13 23.48 -6.16
CA THR A 13 -9.02 22.38 -7.11
C THR A 13 -7.82 21.52 -6.72
N LEU A 14 -8.07 20.50 -5.89
CA LEU A 14 -7.07 19.49 -5.58
C LEU A 14 -7.17 18.37 -6.61
N THR A 15 -6.04 17.97 -7.18
CA THR A 15 -5.98 16.75 -8.00
C THR A 15 -6.06 15.55 -7.05
N ASP A 16 -7.28 15.08 -6.79
CA ASP A 16 -7.56 14.00 -5.83
C ASP A 16 -6.99 12.64 -6.26
N PHE A 17 -6.68 12.45 -7.54
CA PHE A 17 -6.25 11.17 -8.07
C PHE A 17 -4.99 11.28 -8.93
N SER A 18 -4.00 10.43 -8.65
CA SER A 18 -2.75 10.33 -9.39
C SER A 18 -2.54 8.90 -9.87
N ALA A 19 -2.71 8.68 -11.18
CA ALA A 19 -2.55 7.37 -11.80
C ALA A 19 -1.12 6.81 -11.62
N ARG A 20 -0.10 7.69 -11.66
CA ARG A 20 1.28 7.30 -11.38
C ARG A 20 1.48 6.85 -9.93
N ALA A 21 0.82 7.50 -8.97
CA ALA A 21 0.90 7.11 -7.56
C ALA A 21 0.22 5.76 -7.32
N LEU A 22 -0.90 5.51 -7.98
CA LEU A 22 -1.56 4.22 -7.97
C LEU A 22 -0.64 3.11 -8.51
N LEU A 23 0.01 3.33 -9.65
CA LEU A 23 0.91 2.35 -10.26
C LEU A 23 2.13 2.05 -9.37
N VAL A 24 2.77 3.08 -8.83
CA VAL A 24 3.88 2.92 -7.87
C VAL A 24 3.40 2.13 -6.64
N GLY A 25 2.24 2.50 -6.08
CA GLY A 25 1.65 1.80 -4.95
C GLY A 25 1.32 0.34 -5.26
N ALA A 26 0.83 0.02 -6.46
CA ALA A 26 0.55 -1.35 -6.89
C ALA A 26 1.84 -2.19 -6.98
N VAL A 27 2.92 -1.63 -7.55
CA VAL A 27 4.23 -2.32 -7.62
C VAL A 27 4.76 -2.59 -6.21
N PHE A 28 4.70 -1.60 -5.33
CA PHE A 28 5.05 -1.78 -3.93
C PHE A 28 4.18 -2.82 -3.23
N GLY A 29 2.88 -2.81 -3.51
CA GLY A 29 1.91 -3.78 -2.99
C GLY A 29 2.23 -5.21 -3.40
N ILE A 30 2.62 -5.44 -4.66
CA ILE A 30 3.08 -6.75 -5.14
C ILE A 30 4.33 -7.19 -4.37
N LEU A 31 5.36 -6.33 -4.30
CA LEU A 31 6.62 -6.67 -3.66
C LEU A 31 6.47 -6.96 -2.16
N PHE A 32 5.88 -6.01 -1.41
CA PHE A 32 5.71 -6.14 0.02
C PHE A 32 4.62 -7.15 0.39
N GLY A 33 3.58 -7.30 -0.43
CA GLY A 33 2.53 -8.30 -0.24
C GLY A 33 3.07 -9.72 -0.40
N SER A 34 3.84 -9.99 -1.46
CA SER A 34 4.51 -11.27 -1.65
C SER A 34 5.51 -11.56 -0.53
N ALA A 35 6.30 -10.57 -0.10
CA ALA A 35 7.20 -10.71 1.02
C ALA A 35 6.45 -11.04 2.33
N ASN A 36 5.34 -10.34 2.62
CA ASN A 36 4.54 -10.60 3.82
C ASN A 36 3.85 -11.97 3.79
N ALA A 37 3.36 -12.40 2.62
CA ALA A 37 2.78 -13.73 2.46
C ALA A 37 3.83 -14.83 2.69
N TYR A 38 5.02 -14.68 2.10
CA TYR A 38 6.11 -15.63 2.27
C TYR A 38 6.59 -15.71 3.73
N LEU A 39 6.83 -14.56 4.37
CA LEU A 39 7.27 -14.52 5.77
C LEU A 39 6.18 -15.03 6.72
N GLY A 40 4.92 -14.70 6.46
CA GLY A 40 3.78 -15.20 7.23
C GLY A 40 3.67 -16.72 7.16
N LEU A 41 3.81 -17.31 5.97
CA LEU A 41 3.78 -18.77 5.79
C LEU A 41 5.02 -19.48 6.36
N ARG A 42 6.20 -18.87 6.22
CA ARG A 42 7.47 -19.52 6.59
C ARG A 42 7.83 -19.37 8.06
N VAL A 43 7.57 -18.20 8.65
CA VAL A 43 8.04 -17.82 9.99
C VAL A 43 6.88 -17.50 10.95
N GLY A 44 5.63 -17.47 10.46
CA GLY A 44 4.46 -17.17 11.28
C GLY A 44 4.34 -15.71 11.73
N LEU A 45 5.22 -14.83 11.25
CA LEU A 45 5.28 -13.42 11.62
C LEU A 45 5.04 -12.55 10.39
N THR A 46 4.18 -11.53 10.54
CA THR A 46 3.96 -10.49 9.52
C THR A 46 4.69 -9.20 9.91
N ILE A 47 5.16 -8.46 8.92
CA ILE A 47 5.80 -7.16 9.12
C ILE A 47 4.81 -6.04 8.81
N SER A 48 4.86 -4.95 9.58
CA SER A 48 4.13 -3.73 9.24
C SER A 48 4.72 -3.10 7.99
N THR A 49 4.05 -3.27 6.85
CA THR A 49 4.50 -2.74 5.55
C THR A 49 4.20 -1.25 5.41
N ALA A 50 3.23 -0.70 6.14
CA ALA A 50 2.80 0.70 5.99
C ALA A 50 3.91 1.72 6.34
N ILE A 51 4.73 1.44 7.36
CA ILE A 51 5.83 2.30 7.81
C ILE A 51 6.92 2.42 6.73
N PRO A 52 7.53 1.31 6.26
CA PRO A 52 8.54 1.40 5.21
C PRO A 52 7.95 1.94 3.91
N LEU A 53 6.71 1.59 3.56
CA LEU A 53 6.05 2.12 2.36
C LEU A 53 5.89 3.64 2.39
N ALA A 54 5.55 4.23 3.54
CA ALA A 54 5.46 5.68 3.67
C ALA A 54 6.81 6.35 3.38
N VAL A 55 7.89 5.84 3.99
CA VAL A 55 9.24 6.39 3.84
C VAL A 55 9.74 6.23 2.41
N ILE A 56 9.59 5.04 1.82
CA ILE A 56 10.03 4.75 0.46
C ILE A 56 9.20 5.55 -0.56
N SER A 57 7.89 5.71 -0.36
CA SER A 57 7.05 6.50 -1.27
C SER A 57 7.49 7.97 -1.27
N VAL A 58 7.68 8.57 -0.10
CA VAL A 58 8.16 9.96 0.00
C VAL A 58 9.56 10.10 -0.62
N ALA A 59 10.46 9.17 -0.33
CA ALA A 59 11.80 9.17 -0.90
C ALA A 59 11.76 9.05 -2.42
N LEU A 60 10.98 8.12 -2.96
CA LEU A 60 10.84 7.88 -4.39
C LEU A 60 10.28 9.12 -5.10
N PHE A 61 9.14 9.66 -4.67
CA PHE A 61 8.56 10.83 -5.34
C PHE A 61 9.49 12.05 -5.25
N ARG A 62 10.16 12.28 -4.11
CA ARG A 62 11.14 13.38 -3.99
C ARG A 62 12.38 13.17 -4.86
N SER A 63 12.89 11.95 -4.98
CA SER A 63 14.04 11.65 -5.84
C SER A 63 13.72 11.80 -7.32
N PHE A 64 12.47 11.55 -7.73
CA PHE A 64 12.03 11.61 -9.12
C PHE A 64 11.38 12.95 -9.50
N GLU A 65 11.45 13.98 -8.65
CA GLU A 65 10.86 15.31 -8.95
C GLU A 65 11.38 15.92 -10.25
N LYS A 66 12.65 15.70 -10.59
CA LYS A 66 13.24 16.20 -11.85
C LYS A 66 12.60 15.60 -13.10
N ILE A 67 12.02 14.40 -13.01
CA ILE A 67 11.47 13.66 -14.15
C ILE A 67 9.95 13.79 -14.16
N TRP A 68 9.32 13.75 -12.99
CA TRP A 68 7.86 13.66 -12.84
C TRP A 68 7.22 14.99 -12.41
N GLY A 69 8.01 16.03 -12.15
CA GLY A 69 7.51 17.30 -11.62
C GLY A 69 7.33 17.25 -10.10
N LYS A 70 6.72 18.30 -9.55
CA LYS A 70 6.64 18.52 -8.09
C LYS A 70 6.00 17.33 -7.38
N ALA A 71 6.69 16.76 -6.39
CA ALA A 71 6.15 15.70 -5.57
C ALA A 71 5.12 16.28 -4.59
N THR A 72 4.01 15.57 -4.40
CA THR A 72 3.00 15.96 -3.43
C THR A 72 2.84 14.90 -2.34
N ILE A 73 2.47 15.34 -1.13
CA ILE A 73 2.20 14.43 -0.01
C ILE A 73 1.01 13.51 -0.33
N LEU A 74 0.04 14.00 -1.11
CA LEU A 74 -1.12 13.24 -1.59
C LEU A 74 -0.68 11.99 -2.37
N GLU A 75 0.33 12.11 -3.24
CA GLU A 75 0.82 10.98 -4.03
C GLU A 75 1.56 9.94 -3.20
N ALA A 76 2.36 10.40 -2.25
CA ALA A 76 2.99 9.49 -1.30
C ALA A 76 1.94 8.74 -0.46
N ASN A 77 0.86 9.41 -0.07
CA ASN A 77 -0.25 8.81 0.67
C ASN A 77 -1.03 7.80 -0.19
N ILE A 78 -1.37 8.14 -1.44
CA ILE A 78 -2.04 7.22 -2.38
C ILE A 78 -1.18 5.97 -2.61
N ALA A 79 0.12 6.14 -2.88
CA ALA A 79 1.02 5.01 -3.10
C ALA A 79 1.15 4.12 -1.86
N GLN A 80 1.27 4.72 -0.67
CA GLN A 80 1.37 3.99 0.60
C GLN A 80 0.07 3.25 0.94
N THR A 81 -1.09 3.88 0.74
CA THR A 81 -2.39 3.27 1.00
C THR A 81 -2.62 2.09 0.05
N THR A 82 -2.36 2.30 -1.25
CA THR A 82 -2.47 1.25 -2.27
C THR A 82 -1.52 0.09 -1.96
N GLY A 83 -0.26 0.39 -1.65
CA GLY A 83 0.74 -0.64 -1.34
C GLY A 83 0.45 -1.40 -0.04
N SER A 84 -0.07 -0.72 0.99
CA SER A 84 -0.36 -1.37 2.28
C SER A 84 -1.62 -2.24 2.26
N ALA A 85 -2.57 -1.96 1.36
CA ALA A 85 -3.76 -2.80 1.16
C ALA A 85 -3.41 -4.27 0.80
N SER A 86 -2.25 -4.52 0.19
CA SER A 86 -1.78 -5.88 -0.11
C SER A 86 -1.53 -6.72 1.14
N SER A 87 -1.26 -6.10 2.30
CA SER A 87 -1.08 -6.83 3.56
C SER A 87 -2.38 -7.48 4.04
N SER A 88 -3.53 -6.88 3.77
CA SER A 88 -4.84 -7.49 4.07
C SER A 88 -5.08 -8.73 3.22
N LEU A 89 -4.74 -8.67 1.92
CA LEU A 89 -4.78 -9.81 1.01
C LEU A 89 -3.83 -10.92 1.46
N ALA A 90 -2.57 -10.57 1.77
CA ALA A 90 -1.58 -11.52 2.28
C ALA A 90 -2.06 -12.19 3.58
N SER A 91 -2.62 -11.42 4.51
CA SER A 91 -3.17 -11.95 5.77
C SER A 91 -4.28 -12.98 5.54
N GLY A 92 -5.17 -12.75 4.57
CA GLY A 92 -6.18 -13.75 4.21
C GLY A 92 -5.54 -15.06 3.72
N ILE A 93 -4.59 -14.96 2.80
CA ILE A 93 -3.92 -16.12 2.19
C ILE A 93 -3.14 -16.94 3.24
N ILE A 94 -2.36 -16.28 4.11
CA ILE A 94 -1.52 -16.98 5.09
C ILE A 94 -2.31 -17.71 6.16
N PHE A 95 -3.56 -17.31 6.43
CA PHE A 95 -4.43 -18.04 7.37
C PHE A 95 -5.29 -19.08 6.66
N THR A 96 -5.80 -18.78 5.48
CA THR A 96 -6.71 -19.68 4.76
C THR A 96 -5.98 -20.88 4.15
N ILE A 97 -4.82 -20.69 3.50
CA ILE A 97 -4.14 -21.80 2.82
C ILE A 97 -3.73 -22.90 3.81
N PRO A 98 -3.01 -22.61 4.92
CA PRO A 98 -2.66 -23.66 5.87
C PRO A 98 -3.88 -24.36 6.48
N ALA A 99 -4.96 -23.62 6.74
CA ALA A 99 -6.19 -24.19 7.27
C ALA A 99 -6.84 -25.20 6.30
N LEU A 100 -6.84 -24.92 4.99
CA LEU A 100 -7.33 -25.85 3.97
C LEU A 100 -6.51 -27.14 3.94
N PHE A 101 -5.17 -27.02 3.95
CA PHE A 101 -4.27 -28.18 4.02
C PHE A 101 -4.50 -29.02 5.28
N MET A 102 -4.71 -28.37 6.43
CA MET A 102 -5.03 -29.06 7.69
C MET A 102 -6.38 -29.80 7.65
N TRP A 103 -7.35 -29.32 6.87
CA TRP A 103 -8.62 -30.01 6.64
C TRP A 103 -8.55 -31.13 5.59
N GLY A 104 -7.37 -31.39 5.01
CA GLY A 104 -7.22 -32.41 3.96
C GLY A 104 -7.77 -31.97 2.60
N PHE A 105 -8.12 -30.68 2.44
CA PHE A 105 -8.33 -30.10 1.13
C PHE A 105 -6.98 -29.70 0.58
N GLU A 106 -6.55 -30.32 -0.51
CA GLU A 106 -5.41 -29.86 -1.30
C GLU A 106 -5.95 -28.83 -2.30
N PRO A 107 -5.79 -27.51 -2.05
CA PRO A 107 -6.09 -26.52 -3.08
C PRO A 107 -5.10 -26.76 -4.22
N GLY A 108 -5.57 -27.41 -5.29
CA GLY A 108 -4.78 -27.57 -6.51
C GLY A 108 -4.27 -26.22 -6.98
N LEU A 109 -2.96 -26.11 -7.21
CA LEU A 109 -2.47 -25.12 -8.15
C LEU A 109 -2.89 -25.68 -9.52
N PHE A 110 -3.94 -25.08 -10.09
CA PHE A 110 -4.63 -25.44 -11.34
C PHE A 110 -5.74 -26.49 -11.20
#